data_AF-A0A1I2Z986-F1
#
_entry.id   AF-A0A1I2Z986-F1
#
_cell.length_a   1.000
_cell.length_b   1.000
_cell.length_c   1.000
_cell.angle_alpha   90.00
_cell.angle_beta   90.00
_cell.angle_gamma   90.00
#
_symmetry.space_group_name_H-M   'P 1'
#
loop_
_entity.id
_entity.type
_entity.pdbx_description
1 polymer ?
#
loop_
_entity_poly.entity_id
_entity_poly.type
_entity_poly.pdbx_seq_one_letter_code
_entity_poly.pdbx_strand_id
1 'polypeptide(L)'
;MPSYHYGSNRVQRYARFEHAKPGHGSGAGYERWRSTEYRPHTPGERREDVYVAHHRLLAIVECYPLEEPIESVLDDLSEKDVHHRNGIKWDNRGENLEPVEHARHASITQQEVRAWAEDEKRERERRAAGISDEDICDGCGDVAELLATSPGFAGERCLECARRECDGEPIEV
;
A
#
# COMPACT_ATOMS: atom_id res chain seq x y z
N MET A 1 -26.71 -22.73 18.82
CA MET A 1 -25.47 -22.29 18.17
C MET A 1 -24.88 -23.48 17.43
N PRO A 2 -24.88 -23.49 16.08
CA PRO A 2 -24.22 -24.54 15.31
C PRO A 2 -22.71 -24.34 15.44
N SER A 3 -22.01 -25.33 15.98
CA SER A 3 -20.54 -25.31 16.06
C SER A 3 -19.94 -25.31 14.65
N TYR A 4 -19.12 -24.30 14.32
CA TYR A 4 -18.39 -24.15 13.05
C TYR A 4 -17.22 -25.15 12.90
N HIS A 5 -17.41 -26.42 13.25
CA HIS A 5 -16.44 -27.47 12.94
C HIS A 5 -16.89 -28.25 11.71
N TYR A 6 -16.60 -27.71 10.52
CA TYR A 6 -16.88 -28.35 9.25
C TYR A 6 -15.83 -29.42 8.87
N GLY A 7 -15.82 -30.54 9.61
CA GLY A 7 -15.21 -31.82 9.17
C GLY A 7 -13.68 -31.85 8.98
N SER A 8 -13.10 -33.05 8.96
CA SER A 8 -11.64 -33.22 8.78
C SER A 8 -11.22 -32.95 7.33
N ASN A 9 -10.20 -32.12 7.10
CA ASN A 9 -9.60 -31.87 5.79
C ASN A 9 -8.64 -33.01 5.39
N ARG A 10 -8.96 -33.75 4.32
CA ARG A 10 -8.15 -34.90 3.84
C ARG A 10 -7.28 -34.60 2.62
N VAL A 11 -7.41 -33.41 2.02
CA VAL A 11 -6.71 -33.03 0.77
C VAL A 11 -5.54 -32.08 1.05
N GLN A 12 -5.67 -31.23 2.07
CA GLN A 12 -4.59 -30.42 2.62
C GLN A 12 -4.74 -30.40 4.15
N ARG A 13 -3.80 -31.01 4.90
CA ARG A 13 -3.96 -31.16 6.37
C ARG A 13 -3.99 -29.83 7.12
N TYR A 14 -3.46 -28.76 6.53
CA TYR A 14 -3.26 -27.46 7.16
C TYR A 14 -3.34 -26.34 6.12
N ALA A 15 -3.79 -25.17 6.57
CA ALA A 15 -3.66 -23.94 5.80
C ALA A 15 -2.18 -23.64 5.55
N ARG A 16 -1.87 -23.05 4.40
CA ARG A 16 -0.50 -22.64 4.03
C ARG A 16 -0.44 -21.14 3.79
N PHE A 17 0.68 -20.56 4.20
CA PHE A 17 1.03 -19.20 3.86
C PHE A 17 1.70 -19.18 2.48
N GLU A 18 1.24 -18.31 1.59
CA GLU A 18 1.81 -18.07 0.27
C GLU A 18 2.21 -16.60 0.16
N HIS A 19 3.45 -16.34 -0.25
CA HIS A 19 3.83 -15.01 -0.72
C HIS A 19 3.20 -14.73 -2.09
N ALA A 20 2.97 -13.44 -2.36
CA ALA A 20 2.29 -13.04 -3.57
C ALA A 20 3.08 -13.44 -4.82
N LYS A 21 2.40 -14.07 -5.79
CA LYS A 21 2.95 -14.16 -7.15
C LYS A 21 2.79 -12.79 -7.83
N PRO A 22 3.79 -12.30 -8.58
CA PRO A 22 3.63 -11.09 -9.39
C PRO A 22 2.46 -11.27 -10.37
N GLY A 23 1.66 -10.21 -10.57
CA GLY A 23 0.50 -10.23 -11.45
C GLY A 23 -0.26 -8.91 -11.47
N HIS A 24 -1.23 -8.79 -12.38
CA HIS A 24 -2.07 -7.60 -12.57
C HIS A 24 -3.49 -7.90 -12.07
N GLY A 25 -3.80 -7.53 -10.83
CA GLY A 25 -5.12 -7.68 -10.22
C GLY A 25 -5.17 -7.05 -8.82
N SER A 26 -6.37 -6.74 -8.32
CA SER A 26 -6.57 -6.07 -7.01
C SER A 26 -5.97 -6.84 -5.83
N GLY A 27 -5.92 -8.17 -5.92
CA GLY A 27 -5.27 -9.05 -4.92
C GLY A 27 -3.81 -9.41 -5.21
N ALA A 28 -3.23 -8.92 -6.31
CA ALA A 28 -1.85 -9.23 -6.66
C ALA A 28 -0.86 -8.45 -5.77
N GLY A 29 0.22 -9.12 -5.36
CA GLY A 29 1.24 -8.52 -4.49
C GLY A 29 0.99 -8.73 -2.98
N TYR A 30 -0.17 -9.25 -2.57
CA TYR A 30 -0.43 -9.57 -1.15
C TYR A 30 -0.08 -11.01 -0.78
N GLU A 31 0.48 -11.14 0.41
CA GLU A 31 0.59 -12.42 1.11
C GLU A 31 -0.80 -12.97 1.43
N ARG A 32 -0.95 -14.29 1.43
CA ARG A 32 -2.25 -14.93 1.64
C ARG A 32 -2.15 -16.26 2.35
N TRP A 33 -3.22 -16.60 3.06
CA TRP A 33 -3.45 -17.93 3.59
C TRP A 33 -4.38 -18.68 2.65
N ARG A 34 -4.01 -19.91 2.29
CA ARG A 34 -4.79 -20.78 1.40
C ARG A 34 -5.09 -22.10 2.07
N SER A 35 -6.33 -22.57 1.96
CA SER A 35 -6.79 -23.84 2.50
C SER A 35 -7.86 -24.46 1.59
N THR A 36 -8.31 -25.67 1.93
CA THR A 36 -9.41 -26.35 1.24
C THR A 36 -10.56 -26.55 2.21
N GLU A 37 -11.61 -25.75 2.11
CA GLU A 37 -12.70 -25.74 3.07
C GLU A 37 -13.93 -26.48 2.55
N TYR A 38 -14.71 -27.02 3.48
CA TYR A 38 -15.98 -27.65 3.14
C TYR A 38 -17.03 -26.60 2.75
N ARG A 39 -17.61 -26.76 1.56
CA ARG A 39 -18.65 -25.91 0.99
C ARG A 39 -19.80 -26.81 0.51
N PRO A 40 -20.92 -26.87 1.26
CA PRO A 40 -22.02 -27.79 0.97
C PRO A 40 -22.59 -27.67 -0.45
N HIS A 41 -22.53 -26.47 -1.03
CA HIS A 41 -23.05 -26.15 -2.37
C HIS A 41 -22.06 -26.45 -3.50
N THR A 42 -20.80 -26.77 -3.21
CA THR A 42 -19.83 -27.11 -4.24
C THR A 42 -20.11 -28.54 -4.75
N PRO A 43 -20.29 -28.74 -6.07
CA PRO A 43 -20.48 -30.08 -6.63
C PRO A 43 -19.30 -31.02 -6.31
N GLY A 44 -19.55 -32.33 -6.25
CA GLY A 44 -18.51 -33.33 -5.96
C GLY A 44 -18.24 -33.50 -4.45
N GLU A 45 -16.98 -33.40 -4.02
CA GLU A 45 -16.59 -33.62 -2.62
C GLU A 45 -17.09 -32.54 -1.64
N ARG A 46 -17.86 -31.55 -2.12
CA ARG A 46 -18.37 -30.41 -1.34
C ARG A 46 -17.24 -29.64 -0.67
N ARG A 47 -16.16 -29.43 -1.40
CA ARG A 47 -14.95 -28.77 -0.93
C ARG A 47 -14.47 -27.79 -1.97
N GLU A 48 -13.92 -26.68 -1.51
CA GLU A 48 -13.42 -25.61 -2.37
C GLU A 48 -12.07 -25.14 -1.87
N ASP A 49 -11.18 -24.86 -2.81
CA ASP A 49 -9.93 -24.17 -2.52
C ASP A 49 -10.23 -22.69 -2.27
N VAL A 50 -9.90 -22.21 -1.08
CA VAL A 50 -10.18 -20.85 -0.65
C VAL A 50 -8.90 -20.17 -0.21
N TYR A 51 -8.89 -18.84 -0.30
CA TYR A 51 -7.79 -18.04 0.21
C TYR A 51 -8.32 -16.75 0.82
N VAL A 52 -7.53 -16.19 1.73
CA VAL A 52 -7.75 -14.88 2.33
C VAL A 52 -6.43 -14.13 2.36
N ALA A 53 -6.47 -12.83 2.04
CA ALA A 53 -5.29 -11.99 2.12
C ALA A 53 -4.84 -11.84 3.57
N HIS A 54 -3.52 -11.86 3.82
CA HIS A 54 -2.97 -11.84 5.17
C HIS A 54 -3.37 -10.57 5.93
N HIS A 55 -3.29 -9.40 5.28
CA HIS A 55 -3.70 -8.13 5.86
C HIS A 55 -5.19 -8.09 6.25
N ARG A 56 -6.07 -8.84 5.55
CA ARG A 56 -7.49 -8.94 5.92
C ARG A 56 -7.70 -9.74 7.20
N LEU A 57 -6.89 -10.79 7.42
CA LEU A 57 -6.91 -11.51 8.69
C LEU A 57 -6.39 -10.66 9.84
N LEU A 58 -5.35 -9.85 9.60
CA LEU A 58 -4.80 -8.95 10.61
C LEU A 58 -5.78 -7.82 10.96
N ALA A 59 -6.53 -7.30 9.99
CA ALA A 59 -7.50 -6.26 10.25
C ALA A 59 -8.55 -6.66 11.31
N ILE A 60 -8.94 -7.94 11.35
CA ILE A 60 -9.89 -8.47 12.35
C ILE A 60 -9.39 -8.21 13.78
N VAL A 61 -8.08 -8.34 14.03
CA VAL A 61 -7.50 -8.20 15.38
C VAL A 61 -6.93 -6.82 15.65
N GLU A 62 -6.46 -6.12 14.61
CA GLU A 62 -5.80 -4.80 14.76
C GLU A 62 -6.78 -3.63 14.64
N CYS A 63 -7.90 -3.79 13.92
CA CYS A 63 -8.81 -2.69 13.59
C CYS A 63 -10.16 -2.75 14.32
N TYR A 64 -10.48 -3.87 14.97
CA TYR A 64 -11.73 -4.06 15.70
C TYR A 64 -11.46 -4.38 17.17
N PRO A 65 -12.34 -3.98 18.10
CA PRO A 65 -12.22 -4.36 19.51
C PRO A 65 -12.29 -5.89 19.70
N LEU A 66 -11.52 -6.42 20.64
CA LEU A 66 -11.49 -7.86 20.94
C LEU A 66 -12.84 -8.38 21.47
N GLU A 67 -13.65 -7.50 22.05
CA GLU A 67 -14.98 -7.81 22.56
C GLU A 67 -16.07 -7.80 21.47
N GLU A 68 -15.75 -7.28 20.28
CA GLU A 68 -16.71 -7.26 19.18
C GLU A 68 -16.97 -8.69 18.67
N PRO A 69 -18.24 -9.12 18.53
CA PRO A 69 -18.55 -10.42 17.99
C PRO A 69 -17.97 -10.60 16.59
N ILE A 70 -17.31 -11.75 16.35
CA ILE A 70 -16.67 -12.03 15.07
C ILE A 70 -17.64 -11.92 13.89
N GLU A 71 -18.92 -12.26 14.09
CA GLU A 71 -19.95 -12.13 13.07
C GLU A 71 -20.16 -10.66 12.66
N SER A 72 -20.17 -9.73 13.62
CA SER A 72 -20.27 -8.28 13.35
C SER A 72 -19.08 -7.79 12.55
N VAL A 73 -17.87 -8.20 12.95
CA VAL A 73 -16.62 -7.84 12.26
C VAL A 73 -16.61 -8.39 10.83
N LEU A 74 -17.05 -9.63 10.62
CA LEU A 74 -17.11 -10.24 9.30
C LEU A 74 -18.17 -9.62 8.40
N ASP A 75 -19.32 -9.24 8.95
CA ASP A 75 -20.37 -8.53 8.22
C ASP A 75 -19.87 -7.15 7.77
N ASP A 76 -19.22 -6.38 8.65
CA ASP A 76 -18.62 -5.09 8.32
C ASP A 76 -17.49 -5.20 7.29
N LEU A 77 -16.58 -6.17 7.46
CA LEU A 77 -15.50 -6.44 6.51
C LEU A 77 -15.99 -6.96 5.16
N SER A 78 -17.23 -7.44 5.06
CA SER A 78 -17.82 -7.84 3.77
C SER A 78 -18.10 -6.64 2.88
N GLU A 79 -18.32 -5.46 3.48
CA GLU A 79 -18.58 -4.19 2.80
C GLU A 79 -17.33 -3.30 2.70
N LYS A 80 -16.18 -3.75 3.25
CA LYS A 80 -14.92 -2.99 3.26
C LYS A 80 -13.72 -3.72 2.64
N ASP A 81 -12.84 -2.93 2.06
CA ASP A 81 -11.47 -3.30 1.72
C ASP A 81 -10.53 -2.91 2.86
N VAL A 82 -9.40 -3.60 3.00
CA VAL A 82 -8.37 -3.23 3.98
C VAL A 82 -7.24 -2.54 3.23
N HIS A 83 -7.00 -1.29 3.58
CA HIS A 83 -6.06 -0.41 2.92
C HIS A 83 -4.77 -0.25 3.73
N HIS A 84 -3.63 -0.27 3.04
CA HIS A 84 -2.32 0.09 3.57
C HIS A 84 -2.11 1.58 3.39
N ARG A 85 -2.09 2.34 4.49
CA ARG A 85 -2.02 3.83 4.45
C ARG A 85 -0.78 4.36 3.73
N ASN A 86 0.33 3.63 3.77
CA ASN A 86 1.56 3.99 3.08
C ASN A 86 1.66 3.42 1.64
N GLY A 87 0.65 2.72 1.14
CA GLY A 87 0.65 2.04 -0.16
C GLY A 87 1.55 0.81 -0.25
N ILE A 88 2.26 0.45 0.83
CA ILE A 88 3.22 -0.66 0.86
C ILE A 88 2.52 -1.95 1.27
N LYS A 89 2.26 -2.81 0.27
CA LYS A 89 1.47 -4.05 0.41
C LYS A 89 2.01 -5.09 1.40
N TRP A 90 3.31 -5.07 1.69
CA TRP A 90 3.96 -5.99 2.62
C TRP A 90 4.03 -5.45 4.05
N ASP A 91 3.71 -4.17 4.27
CA ASP A 91 3.79 -3.54 5.59
C ASP A 91 2.50 -3.77 6.38
N ASN A 92 2.42 -4.93 7.02
CA ASN A 92 1.24 -5.42 7.71
C ASN A 92 1.12 -4.96 9.18
N ARG A 93 1.83 -3.91 9.59
CA ARG A 93 1.70 -3.36 10.96
C ARG A 93 0.31 -2.80 11.20
N GLY A 94 -0.27 -3.03 12.39
CA GLY A 94 -1.65 -2.66 12.71
C GLY A 94 -1.94 -1.18 12.49
N GLU A 95 -1.00 -0.29 12.83
CA GLU A 95 -1.13 1.16 12.62
C GLU A 95 -1.23 1.60 11.15
N ASN A 96 -0.79 0.74 10.22
CA ASN A 96 -0.79 0.98 8.78
C ASN A 96 -2.04 0.43 8.07
N LEU A 97 -2.86 -0.39 8.76
CA LEU A 97 -4.06 -1.00 8.20
C LEU A 97 -5.30 -0.18 8.53
N GLU A 98 -6.18 0.00 7.55
CA GLU A 98 -7.47 0.68 7.73
C GLU A 98 -8.57 -0.01 6.92
N PRO A 99 -9.65 -0.51 7.55
CA PRO A 99 -10.86 -0.90 6.84
C PRO A 99 -11.52 0.33 6.21
N VAL A 100 -11.72 0.29 4.90
CA VAL A 100 -12.29 1.37 4.11
C VAL A 100 -13.41 0.85 3.21
N GLU A 101 -14.47 1.64 3.06
CA GLU A 101 -15.54 1.33 2.11
C GLU A 101 -14.99 1.09 0.71
N HIS A 102 -15.52 0.10 -0.01
CA HIS A 102 -15.04 -0.29 -1.35
C HIS A 102 -14.98 0.91 -2.31
N ALA A 103 -16.01 1.77 -2.27
CA ALA A 103 -16.07 2.97 -3.12
C ALA A 103 -14.95 3.98 -2.78
N ARG A 104 -14.65 4.15 -1.48
CA ARG A 104 -13.57 5.01 -1.00
C ARG A 104 -12.20 4.42 -1.38
N HIS A 105 -12.03 3.11 -1.20
CA HIS A 105 -10.80 2.41 -1.56
C HIS A 105 -10.48 2.49 -3.06
N ALA A 106 -11.49 2.31 -3.91
CA ALA A 106 -11.37 2.49 -5.35
C ALA A 106 -10.98 3.94 -5.73
N SER A 107 -11.49 4.94 -4.99
CA SER A 107 -11.10 6.34 -5.19
C SER A 107 -9.65 6.60 -4.79
N ILE A 108 -9.21 6.09 -3.63
CA ILE A 108 -7.82 6.21 -3.16
C ILE A 108 -6.87 5.56 -4.17
N THR A 109 -7.17 4.32 -4.57
CA THR A 109 -6.35 3.60 -5.57
C THR A 109 -6.24 4.39 -6.88
N GLN A 110 -7.34 5.00 -7.34
CA GLN A 110 -7.31 5.84 -8.54
C GLN A 110 -6.49 7.12 -8.36
N GLN A 111 -6.53 7.74 -7.19
CA GLN A 111 -5.71 8.92 -6.88
C GLN A 111 -4.22 8.56 -6.86
N GLU A 112 -3.85 7.46 -6.20
CA GLU A 112 -2.47 6.95 -6.18
C GLU A 112 -1.97 6.63 -7.59
N VAL A 113 -2.79 5.97 -8.41
CA VAL A 113 -2.45 5.67 -9.82
C VAL A 113 -2.26 6.95 -10.64
N ARG A 114 -3.08 7.98 -10.41
CA ARG A 114 -2.92 9.28 -11.10
C ARG A 114 -1.66 10.00 -10.67
N ALA A 115 -1.38 10.05 -9.36
CA ALA A 115 -0.16 10.65 -8.84
C ALA A 115 1.08 9.96 -9.42
N TRP A 116 1.09 8.62 -9.43
CA TRP A 116 2.18 7.85 -10.04
C TRP A 116 2.34 8.15 -11.53
N ALA A 117 1.23 8.25 -12.29
CA ALA A 117 1.27 8.59 -13.71
C ALA A 117 1.78 10.03 -13.96
N GLU A 118 1.47 10.98 -13.08
CA GLU A 118 2.00 12.35 -13.13
C GLU A 118 3.49 12.39 -12.84
N ASP A 119 3.96 11.65 -11.85
CA ASP A 119 5.38 11.53 -11.50
C ASP A 119 6.17 10.83 -12.63
N GLU A 120 5.66 9.72 -13.17
CA GLU A 120 6.27 9.02 -14.31
C GLU A 120 6.36 9.93 -15.54
N LYS A 121 5.31 10.72 -15.80
CA LYS A 121 5.31 11.71 -16.88
C LYS A 121 6.38 12.78 -16.65
N ARG A 122 6.48 13.32 -15.42
CA ARG A 122 7.48 14.32 -15.05
C ARG A 122 8.90 13.78 -15.23
N GLU A 123 9.18 12.56 -14.75
CA GLU A 123 10.47 11.90 -14.97
C GLU A 123 10.78 11.70 -16.45
N ARG A 124 9.79 11.28 -17.24
CA ARG A 124 9.98 11.08 -18.67
C ARG A 124 10.28 12.40 -19.40
N GLU A 125 9.58 13.47 -19.05
CA GLU A 125 9.85 14.82 -19.59
C GLU A 125 11.24 15.31 -19.20
N ARG A 126 11.68 15.08 -17.95
CA ARG A 126 13.05 15.38 -17.49
C ARG A 126 14.10 14.65 -18.32
N ARG A 127 13.95 13.33 -18.49
CA ARG A 127 14.86 12.53 -19.32
C ARG A 127 14.89 12.99 -20.78
N ALA A 128 13.74 13.38 -21.33
CA ALA A 128 13.66 13.88 -22.71
C ALA A 128 14.32 15.26 -22.88
N ALA A 129 14.26 16.11 -21.86
CA ALA A 129 14.89 17.42 -21.84
C ALA A 129 16.39 17.38 -21.50
N GLY A 130 16.93 16.21 -21.12
CA GLY A 130 18.34 16.07 -20.73
C GLY A 130 18.67 16.73 -19.39
N ILE A 131 17.66 17.00 -18.57
CA ILE A 131 17.82 17.58 -17.22
C ILE A 131 18.40 16.49 -16.32
N SER A 132 19.55 16.77 -15.74
CA SER A 132 20.22 15.91 -14.77
C SER A 132 19.80 16.26 -13.34
N ASP A 133 20.07 15.38 -12.38
CA ASP A 133 19.81 15.69 -10.96
C ASP A 133 20.68 16.86 -10.47
N GLU A 134 21.81 17.13 -11.13
CA GLU A 134 22.69 18.29 -10.89
C GLU A 134 22.07 19.63 -11.32
N ASP A 135 20.90 19.60 -11.97
CA ASP A 135 20.15 20.80 -12.39
C ASP A 135 18.94 21.05 -11.48
N ILE A 136 18.77 20.29 -10.37
CA ILE A 136 17.56 20.34 -9.52
C ILE A 136 17.88 20.96 -8.17
N CYS A 137 17.03 21.92 -7.76
CA CYS A 137 17.07 22.46 -6.41
C CYS A 137 16.57 21.42 -5.40
N ASP A 138 17.41 21.01 -4.44
CA ASP A 138 17.05 20.08 -3.37
C ASP A 138 15.95 20.63 -2.43
N GLY A 139 15.70 21.95 -2.45
CA GLY A 139 14.70 22.61 -1.61
C GLY A 139 13.28 22.60 -2.18
N CYS A 140 13.13 22.93 -3.48
CA CYS A 140 11.82 23.01 -4.13
C CYS A 140 11.57 21.92 -5.18
N GLY A 141 12.61 21.19 -5.60
CA GLY A 141 12.52 20.14 -6.61
C GLY A 141 12.34 20.65 -8.04
N ASP A 142 12.50 21.96 -8.25
CA ASP A 142 12.44 22.60 -9.57
C ASP A 142 13.82 22.65 -10.21
N VAL A 143 13.82 22.71 -11.54
CA VAL A 143 15.02 22.86 -12.35
C VAL A 143 15.56 24.28 -12.17
N ALA A 144 16.85 24.40 -11.88
CA ALA A 144 17.54 25.65 -11.69
C ALA A 144 18.73 25.73 -12.65
N GLU A 145 18.85 26.84 -13.36
CA GLU A 145 20.02 27.09 -14.22
C GLU A 145 21.31 27.27 -13.40
N LEU A 146 21.17 27.68 -12.14
CA LEU A 146 22.25 27.90 -11.18
C LEU A 146 21.82 27.38 -9.82
N LEU A 147 22.61 26.44 -9.32
CA LEU A 147 22.51 25.92 -7.97
C LEU A 147 23.53 26.59 -7.07
N ALA A 148 23.13 26.80 -5.83
CA ALA A 148 23.91 27.49 -4.84
C ALA A 148 24.01 26.66 -3.56
N THR A 149 25.14 26.78 -2.87
CA THR A 149 25.40 26.17 -1.57
C THR A 149 25.60 27.26 -0.52
N SER A 150 25.33 26.93 0.75
CA SER A 150 25.56 27.83 1.87
C SER A 150 25.75 27.02 3.15
N PRO A 151 26.55 27.48 4.12
CA PRO A 151 26.57 26.89 5.46
C PRO A 151 25.19 26.87 6.15
N GLY A 152 24.27 27.75 5.75
CA GLY A 152 22.92 27.85 6.31
C GLY A 152 21.96 26.72 5.92
N PHE A 153 22.28 25.90 4.90
CA PHE A 153 21.43 24.78 4.48
C PHE A 153 22.24 23.62 3.91
N ALA A 154 21.68 22.40 3.97
CA ALA A 154 22.31 21.22 3.38
C ALA A 154 21.83 21.00 1.93
N GLY A 155 22.78 20.68 1.05
CA GLY A 155 22.54 20.41 -0.37
C GLY A 155 22.60 21.66 -1.25
N GLU A 156 22.10 21.53 -2.46
CA GLU A 156 22.12 22.56 -3.49
C GLU A 156 20.73 23.23 -3.62
N ARG A 157 20.70 24.55 -3.75
CA ARG A 157 19.46 25.33 -3.80
C ARG A 157 19.44 26.25 -5.00
N CYS A 158 18.30 26.40 -5.66
CA CYS A 158 18.10 27.52 -6.56
C CYS A 158 18.27 28.84 -5.80
N LEU A 159 18.61 29.92 -6.51
CA LEU A 159 18.88 31.22 -5.89
C LEU A 159 17.73 31.76 -5.02
N GLU A 160 16.48 31.42 -5.34
CA GLU A 160 15.33 31.81 -4.51
C GLU A 160 15.28 31.05 -3.18
N CYS A 161 15.46 29.71 -3.20
CA CYS A 161 15.50 28.92 -1.98
C CYS A 161 16.74 29.27 -1.15
N ALA A 162 17.89 29.47 -1.79
CA ALA A 162 19.13 29.85 -1.12
C ALA A 162 18.98 31.17 -0.35
N ARG A 163 18.35 32.19 -0.94
CA ARG A 163 18.10 33.49 -0.27
C ARG A 163 17.13 33.39 0.90
N ARG A 164 16.20 32.43 0.85
CA ARG A 164 15.22 32.21 1.90
C ARG A 164 15.81 31.42 3.07
N GLU A 165 16.70 30.48 2.77
CA GLU A 165 17.18 29.46 3.73
C GLU A 165 18.60 29.73 4.22
N CYS A 166 19.36 30.67 3.64
CA CYS A 166 20.75 30.92 4.06
C CYS A 166 20.89 31.49 5.47
N ASP A 167 19.82 31.98 6.09
CA ASP A 167 19.82 32.51 7.47
C ASP A 167 20.92 33.56 7.76
N GLY A 168 21.29 34.33 6.73
CA GLY A 168 22.35 35.34 6.79
C GLY A 168 23.76 34.85 6.46
N GLU A 169 23.95 33.55 6.26
CA GLU A 169 25.20 32.95 5.79
C GLU A 169 25.46 33.27 4.30
N PRO A 170 26.74 33.29 3.88
CA PRO A 170 27.09 33.54 2.48
C PRO A 170 26.53 32.45 1.57
N ILE A 171 26.12 32.86 0.37
CA ILE A 171 25.65 31.98 -0.70
C ILE A 171 26.74 31.89 -1.75
N GLU A 172 27.16 30.68 -2.08
CA GLU A 172 28.13 30.37 -3.14
C GLU A 172 27.40 29.73 -4.32
N VAL A 173 27.74 30.11 -5.55
CA VAL A 173 27.12 29.67 -6.81
C VAL A 173 28.21 29.16 -7.75
#